data_AF-A0A3B3DKM0-F1
#
_entry.id   AF-A0A3B3DKM0-F1
#
_cell.length_a   1.000
_cell.length_b   1.000
_cell.length_c   1.000
_cell.angle_alpha   90.00
_cell.angle_beta   90.00
_cell.angle_gamma   90.00
#
_symmetry.space_group_name_H-M   'P 1'
#
loop_
_entity.id
_entity.type
_entity.pdbx_description
1 polymer ?
#
loop_
_entity_poly.entity_id
_entity_poly.type
_entity_poly.pdbx_seq_one_letter_code
_entity_poly.pdbx_strand_id
1 'polypeptide(L)'
;MKGKTCGLCGKADGEVRQDYRSPNGRLAKNSVSFALSWILPAESCKDNYECRMKFESVQLEKKVNVHGQDSTCFSVEPVLRCLPGCYPVKTISVNVGFKCFAADSTLDPSNIFDSSVDLRDSTEAHLACSCNSQCS
;
A
#
# COMPACT_ATOMS: atom_id res chain seq x y z
N MET A 1 25.09 15.92 8.09
CA MET A 1 23.80 15.21 8.24
C MET A 1 23.63 14.06 7.23
N LYS A 2 24.72 13.53 6.65
CA LYS A 2 24.69 12.46 5.64
C LYS A 2 23.99 11.21 6.18
N GLY A 3 23.05 10.64 5.42
CA GLY A 3 22.37 9.39 5.78
C GLY A 3 21.37 9.49 6.94
N LYS A 4 21.03 10.71 7.38
CA LYS A 4 20.14 10.94 8.54
C LYS A 4 18.75 11.44 8.17
N THR A 5 18.43 11.56 6.88
CA THR A 5 17.09 11.94 6.44
C THR A 5 16.30 10.71 6.01
N CYS A 6 14.99 10.87 5.91
CA CYS A 6 14.08 9.93 5.29
C CYS A 6 12.92 10.73 4.69
N GLY A 7 12.01 10.06 3.99
CA GLY A 7 10.89 10.72 3.32
C GLY A 7 11.12 10.91 1.83
N LEU A 8 10.29 11.76 1.24
CA LEU A 8 10.26 12.03 -0.20
C LEU A 8 11.58 12.60 -0.76
N CYS A 9 12.40 13.23 0.09
CA CYS A 9 13.71 13.77 -0.28
C CYS A 9 14.86 12.74 -0.14
N GLY A 10 14.55 11.49 0.20
CA GLY A 10 15.54 10.42 0.33
C GLY A 10 16.40 10.51 1.61
N LYS A 11 17.49 9.74 1.63
CA LYS A 11 18.37 9.57 2.80
C LYS A 11 19.55 10.55 2.91
N ALA A 12 19.78 11.33 1.85
CA ALA A 12 20.93 12.23 1.74
C ALA A 12 22.28 11.52 2.04
N ASP A 13 22.44 10.28 1.58
CA ASP A 13 23.68 9.49 1.70
C ASP A 13 24.51 9.45 0.41
N GLY A 14 24.01 10.03 -0.68
CA GLY A 14 24.65 10.07 -1.99
C GLY A 14 24.39 8.81 -2.84
N GLU A 15 23.61 7.86 -2.33
CA GLU A 15 23.03 6.79 -3.13
C GLU A 15 21.80 7.33 -3.87
N VAL A 16 21.64 7.00 -5.15
CA VAL A 16 20.52 7.46 -6.00
C VAL A 16 19.69 6.29 -6.55
N ARG A 17 20.24 5.08 -6.54
CA ARG A 17 19.57 3.88 -7.08
C ARG A 17 18.49 3.34 -6.15
N GLN A 18 18.51 3.75 -4.88
CA GLN A 18 17.59 3.27 -3.85
C GLN A 18 16.72 4.37 -3.24
N ASP A 19 16.58 5.51 -3.94
CA ASP A 19 15.84 6.66 -3.44
C ASP A 19 14.36 6.36 -3.19
N TYR A 20 13.77 5.42 -3.93
CA TYR A 20 12.37 5.01 -3.77
C TYR A 20 12.13 4.06 -2.60
N ARG A 21 12.92 4.17 -1.52
CA ARG A 21 12.76 3.34 -0.34
C ARG A 21 11.62 3.87 0.53
N SER A 22 10.55 3.09 0.63
CA SER A 22 9.36 3.40 1.45
C SER A 22 9.65 3.27 2.96
N PRO A 23 8.74 3.76 3.84
CA PRO A 23 8.92 3.68 5.30
C PRO A 23 9.10 2.26 5.84
N ASN A 24 8.46 1.26 5.22
CA ASN A 24 8.62 -0.16 5.55
C ASN A 24 9.93 -0.77 5.02
N GLY A 25 10.87 0.04 4.52
CA GLY A 25 12.17 -0.39 4.05
C GLY A 25 12.18 -1.02 2.66
N ARG A 26 11.04 -1.22 2.00
CA ARG A 26 10.96 -1.79 0.65
C ARG A 26 11.30 -0.75 -0.41
N LEU A 27 11.72 -1.22 -1.59
CA LEU A 27 11.97 -0.35 -2.74
C LEU A 27 10.74 -0.33 -3.64
N ALA A 28 10.05 0.81 -3.70
CA ALA A 28 8.97 1.03 -4.63
C ALA A 28 9.50 1.06 -6.07
N LYS A 29 8.69 0.59 -7.02
CA LYS A 29 9.10 0.46 -8.43
C LYS A 29 9.09 1.76 -9.21
N ASN A 30 8.29 2.72 -8.79
CA ASN A 30 8.14 4.00 -9.46
C ASN A 30 7.91 5.11 -8.43
N SER A 31 8.04 6.35 -8.89
CA SER A 31 7.90 7.55 -8.06
C SER A 31 6.51 7.70 -7.45
N VAL A 32 5.46 7.21 -8.13
CA VAL A 32 4.07 7.29 -7.64
C VAL A 32 3.88 6.38 -6.43
N SER A 33 4.19 5.09 -6.55
CA SER A 33 4.11 4.14 -5.42
C SER A 33 5.01 4.58 -4.27
N PHE A 34 6.20 5.14 -4.57
CA PHE A 34 7.06 5.73 -3.55
C PHE A 34 6.38 6.90 -2.82
N ALA A 35 5.88 7.89 -3.56
CA ALA A 35 5.25 9.07 -2.97
C ALA A 35 4.04 8.71 -2.10
N LEU A 36 3.20 7.78 -2.58
CA LEU A 36 2.03 7.33 -1.85
C LEU A 36 2.37 6.58 -0.56
N SER A 37 3.51 5.87 -0.51
CA SER A 37 3.95 5.17 0.70
C SER A 37 4.33 6.09 1.86
N TRP A 38 4.54 7.38 1.59
CA TRP A 38 4.89 8.41 2.59
C TRP A 38 3.71 9.28 3.02
N ILE A 39 2.49 9.00 2.53
CA ILE A 39 1.29 9.70 2.99
C ILE A 39 1.03 9.34 4.46
N LEU A 40 0.72 10.33 5.28
CA LEU A 40 0.31 10.10 6.67
C LEU A 40 -1.15 9.63 6.66
N PRO A 41 -1.44 8.40 7.13
CA PRO A 41 -2.80 7.92 7.23
C PRO A 41 -3.53 8.69 8.33
N ALA A 42 -4.84 8.88 8.18
CA ALA A 42 -5.65 9.36 9.28
C ALA A 42 -5.98 8.23 10.24
N GLU A 43 -5.97 8.58 11.52
CA GLU A 43 -6.39 7.70 12.61
C GLU A 43 -7.92 7.62 12.68
N SER A 44 -8.62 8.71 12.36
CA SER A 44 -10.08 8.76 12.39
C SER A 44 -10.66 9.82 11.46
N CYS A 45 -11.97 9.73 11.23
CA CYS A 45 -12.73 10.74 10.48
C CYS A 45 -12.75 12.13 11.13
N LYS A 46 -12.40 12.23 12.42
CA LYS A 46 -12.41 13.49 13.20
C LYS A 46 -11.10 14.26 13.06
N ASP A 47 -10.18 13.77 12.26
CA ASP A 47 -8.92 14.44 12.04
C ASP A 47 -9.11 15.74 11.25
N ASN A 48 -8.51 16.83 11.72
CA ASN A 48 -8.68 18.18 11.18
C ASN A 48 -7.97 18.36 9.81
N TYR A 49 -7.12 17.41 9.42
CA TYR A 49 -6.32 17.50 8.20
C TYR A 49 -7.06 17.05 6.93
N GLU A 50 -8.33 16.66 7.02
CA GLU A 50 -9.19 16.19 5.91
C GLU A 50 -8.63 15.00 5.10
N CYS A 51 -7.49 14.45 5.49
CA CYS A 51 -6.98 13.19 4.97
C CYS A 51 -7.86 12.09 5.55
N ARG A 52 -8.69 11.42 4.74
CA ARG A 52 -9.63 10.39 5.22
C ARG A 52 -9.27 9.01 4.68
N MET A 53 -7.97 8.72 4.72
CA MET A 53 -7.36 7.53 4.13
C MET A 53 -6.49 6.80 5.14
N LYS A 54 -6.39 5.48 4.98
CA LYS A 54 -5.51 4.60 5.73
C LYS A 54 -4.76 3.67 4.79
N PHE A 55 -3.68 3.08 5.28
CA PHE A 55 -2.99 2.01 4.57
C PHE A 55 -3.59 0.65 4.91
N GLU A 56 -3.80 -0.18 3.89
CA GLU A 56 -4.26 -1.56 4.06
C GLU A 56 -3.51 -2.49 3.10
N SER A 57 -3.50 -3.78 3.45
CA SER A 57 -3.21 -4.84 2.49
C SER A 57 -4.48 -5.15 1.72
N VAL A 58 -4.39 -5.20 0.40
CA VAL A 58 -5.55 -5.36 -0.48
C VAL A 58 -5.48 -6.69 -1.21
N GLN A 59 -6.62 -7.36 -1.32
CA GLN A 59 -6.70 -8.58 -2.10
C GLN A 59 -6.67 -8.24 -3.60
N LEU A 60 -5.93 -9.01 -4.38
CA LEU A 60 -5.98 -8.94 -5.84
C LEU A 60 -7.31 -9.53 -6.31
N GLU A 61 -8.12 -8.74 -7.01
CA GLU A 61 -9.44 -9.17 -7.52
C GLU A 61 -9.35 -10.22 -8.62
N LYS A 62 -8.21 -10.26 -9.31
CA LYS A 62 -7.94 -11.23 -10.37
C LYS A 62 -7.69 -12.61 -9.77
N LYS A 63 -8.38 -13.62 -10.28
CA LYS A 63 -8.05 -15.03 -10.00
C LYS A 63 -6.67 -15.33 -10.57
N VAL A 64 -5.72 -15.65 -9.70
CA VAL A 64 -4.38 -16.07 -10.10
C VAL A 64 -4.24 -17.55 -9.86
N ASN A 65 -3.80 -18.25 -10.89
CA ASN A 65 -3.41 -19.63 -10.76
C ASN A 65 -1.88 -19.70 -10.60
N VAL A 66 -1.42 -20.04 -9.39
CA VAL A 66 0.00 -20.20 -9.08
C VAL A 66 0.25 -21.70 -8.95
N HIS A 67 1.16 -22.24 -9.76
CA HIS A 67 1.48 -23.68 -9.78
C HIS A 67 0.30 -24.64 -10.03
N GLY A 68 -0.74 -24.23 -10.76
CA GLY A 68 -1.90 -25.08 -11.05
C GLY A 68 -3.06 -24.91 -10.04
N GLN A 69 -2.89 -24.13 -8.98
CA GLN A 69 -3.91 -23.91 -7.95
C GLN A 69 -4.40 -22.47 -7.92
N ASP A 70 -5.71 -22.31 -7.73
CA ASP A 70 -6.33 -21.01 -7.47
C ASP A 70 -5.80 -20.45 -6.16
N SER A 71 -5.23 -19.25 -6.25
CA SER A 71 -4.55 -18.59 -5.14
C SER A 71 -5.18 -17.23 -4.87
N THR A 72 -5.30 -16.92 -3.58
CA THR A 72 -5.69 -15.60 -3.09
C THR A 72 -4.43 -14.80 -2.80
N CYS A 73 -4.31 -13.61 -3.38
CA CYS A 73 -3.12 -12.79 -3.26
C CYS A 73 -3.42 -11.49 -2.54
N PHE A 74 -2.55 -11.12 -1.60
CA PHE A 74 -2.65 -9.90 -0.79
C PHE A 74 -1.44 -9.00 -0.99
N SER A 75 -1.66 -7.69 -1.06
CA SER A 75 -0.58 -6.74 -1.29
C SER A 75 0.36 -6.70 -0.09
N VAL A 76 1.65 -6.83 -0.35
CA VAL A 76 2.71 -6.74 0.67
C VAL A 76 3.27 -5.31 0.79
N GLU A 77 2.99 -4.46 -0.19
CA GLU A 77 3.17 -3.02 -0.08
C GLU A 77 1.82 -2.43 0.36
N PRO A 78 1.80 -1.50 1.34
CA PRO A 78 0.58 -0.88 1.83
C PRO A 78 -0.07 -0.02 0.73
N VAL A 79 -1.38 -0.19 0.56
CA VAL A 79 -2.17 0.54 -0.44
C VAL A 79 -3.13 1.48 0.27
N LEU A 80 -3.27 2.70 -0.25
CA LEU A 80 -4.18 3.69 0.33
C LEU A 80 -5.63 3.31 0.04
N ARG A 81 -6.41 3.24 1.11
CA ARG A 81 -7.85 3.02 1.12
C ARG A 81 -8.54 4.12 1.91
N CYS A 82 -9.79 4.39 1.57
CA CYS A 82 -10.59 5.32 2.34
C CYS A 82 -10.92 4.70 3.70
N LEU A 83 -11.12 5.54 4.72
CA LEU A 83 -11.65 5.06 6.00
C LEU A 83 -13.06 4.45 5.83
N PRO A 84 -13.49 3.54 6.72
CA PRO A 84 -14.86 3.03 6.70
C PRO A 84 -15.89 4.18 6.77
N GLY A 85 -16.98 4.08 6.01
CA GLY A 85 -17.96 5.17 5.89
C GLY A 85 -17.60 6.25 4.86
N CYS A 86 -16.44 6.12 4.21
CA CYS A 86 -16.00 6.95 3.10
C CYS A 86 -15.97 6.16 1.79
N TYR A 87 -16.03 6.89 0.67
CA TYR A 87 -15.87 6.35 -0.68
C TYR A 87 -14.81 7.16 -1.45
N PRO A 88 -14.06 6.51 -2.36
CA PRO A 88 -13.07 7.20 -3.16
C PRO A 88 -13.75 8.11 -4.18
N VAL A 89 -13.26 9.35 -4.29
CA VAL A 89 -13.63 10.28 -5.37
C VAL A 89 -12.53 10.44 -6.40
N LYS A 90 -11.31 9.99 -6.08
CA LYS A 90 -10.18 9.92 -7.00
C LYS A 90 -9.35 8.68 -6.68
N THR A 91 -9.04 7.89 -7.70
CA THR A 91 -8.17 6.72 -7.61
C THR A 91 -7.00 6.83 -8.59
N ILE A 92 -6.00 6.00 -8.41
CA ILE A 92 -4.91 5.78 -9.36
C ILE A 92 -4.52 4.31 -9.36
N SER A 93 -4.12 3.79 -10.51
CA SER A 93 -3.56 2.45 -10.61
C SER A 93 -2.10 2.45 -10.14
N VAL A 94 -1.78 1.62 -9.15
CA VAL A 94 -0.43 1.41 -8.63
C VAL A 94 0.00 -0.02 -8.86
N ASN A 95 1.25 -0.21 -9.31
CA ASN A 95 1.86 -1.53 -9.41
C ASN A 95 2.53 -1.87 -8.07
N VAL A 96 2.04 -2.91 -7.41
CA VAL A 96 2.52 -3.34 -6.10
C VAL A 96 2.85 -4.83 -6.07
N GLY A 97 3.65 -5.23 -5.10
CA GLY A 97 3.91 -6.64 -4.82
C GLY A 97 2.74 -7.31 -4.12
N PHE A 98 2.49 -8.58 -4.45
CA PHE A 98 1.52 -9.44 -3.80
C PHE A 98 2.18 -10.73 -3.30
N LYS A 99 1.71 -11.21 -2.15
CA LYS A 99 1.97 -12.55 -1.62
C LYS A 99 0.72 -13.39 -1.85
N CYS A 100 0.89 -14.56 -2.43
CA CYS A 100 -0.20 -15.45 -2.79
C CYS A 100 -0.23 -16.66 -1.87
N PHE A 101 -1.45 -17.07 -1.53
CA PHE A 101 -1.74 -18.21 -0.67
C PHE A 101 -2.72 -19.11 -1.42
N ALA A 102 -2.45 -20.42 -1.42
CA ALA A 102 -3.41 -21.38 -1.93
C ALA A 102 -4.71 -21.29 -1.12
N ALA A 103 -5.87 -21.51 -1.75
CA ALA A 103 -7.18 -21.39 -1.10
C ALA A 103 -7.31 -22.19 0.21
N ASP A 104 -6.54 -23.28 0.34
CA ASP A 104 -6.61 -24.24 1.44
C ASP A 104 -5.60 -23.94 2.56
N SER A 105 -4.73 -22.94 2.36
CA SER A 105 -3.69 -22.59 3.32
C SER A 105 -4.22 -21.63 4.39
N THR A 106 -3.77 -21.80 5.64
CA THR A 106 -4.09 -20.89 6.73
C THR A 106 -3.52 -19.51 6.41
N LEU A 107 -4.40 -18.57 6.08
CA LEU A 107 -4.08 -17.16 5.93
C LEU A 107 -3.65 -16.62 7.29
N ASP A 108 -2.35 -16.35 7.46
CA ASP A 108 -1.85 -15.53 8.56
C ASP A 108 -1.49 -14.13 8.03
N PRO A 109 -2.45 -13.18 7.99
CA PRO A 109 -2.21 -11.84 7.50
C PRO A 109 -1.34 -10.98 8.43
N SER A 110 -0.99 -11.46 9.63
CA SER A 110 -0.29 -10.68 10.66
C SER A 110 1.05 -10.12 10.19
N ASN A 111 1.74 -10.81 9.28
CA ASN A 111 3.06 -10.43 8.76
C ASN A 111 3.08 -10.21 7.24
N ILE A 112 1.94 -9.81 6.66
CA ILE A 112 1.84 -9.67 5.22
C ILE A 112 2.85 -8.66 4.64
N PHE A 113 3.15 -7.58 5.36
CA PHE A 113 4.08 -6.53 4.88
C PHE A 113 5.56 -6.99 4.81
N ASP A 114 5.93 -7.99 5.61
CA ASP A 114 7.27 -8.59 5.63
C ASP A 114 7.41 -9.79 4.69
N SER A 115 6.29 -10.26 4.14
CA SER A 115 6.24 -11.46 3.30
C SER A 115 6.92 -11.26 1.94
N SER A 116 7.49 -12.32 1.37
CA SER A 116 8.08 -12.27 0.02
C SER A 116 7.05 -11.83 -1.04
N VAL A 117 7.52 -11.22 -2.12
CA VAL A 117 6.68 -10.91 -3.29
C VAL A 117 6.65 -12.13 -4.19
N ASP A 118 5.47 -12.70 -4.43
CA ASP A 118 5.29 -13.83 -5.37
C ASP A 118 4.97 -13.31 -6.77
N LEU A 119 4.17 -12.24 -6.86
CA LEU A 119 3.85 -11.59 -8.12
C LEU A 119 3.71 -10.08 -7.96
N ARG A 120 3.74 -9.36 -9.08
CA ARG A 120 3.43 -7.94 -9.14
C ARG A 120 2.31 -7.70 -10.11
N ASP A 121 1.30 -6.95 -9.68
CA ASP A 121 0.18 -6.56 -10.52
C ASP A 121 -0.31 -5.17 -10.11
N SER A 122 -1.21 -4.63 -10.92
CA SER A 122 -1.84 -3.34 -10.67
C SER A 122 -3.04 -3.49 -9.74
N THR A 123 -3.18 -2.55 -8.81
CA THR A 123 -4.39 -2.37 -7.99
C THR A 123 -4.71 -0.88 -7.91
N GLU A 124 -5.95 -0.53 -7.60
CA GLU A 124 -6.30 0.85 -7.36
C GLU A 124 -5.80 1.30 -5.99
N ALA A 125 -5.29 2.52 -5.89
CA ALA A 125 -5.06 3.25 -4.63
C ALA A 125 -5.97 4.48 -4.59
N HIS A 126 -6.52 4.79 -3.43
CA HIS A 126 -7.37 5.97 -3.26
C HIS A 126 -6.51 7.21 -3.03
N LEU A 127 -6.80 8.30 -3.74
CA LEU A 127 -6.10 9.59 -3.63
C LEU A 127 -6.91 10.67 -2.94
N ALA A 128 -8.24 10.56 -2.98
CA ALA A 128 -9.16 11.46 -2.30
C ALA A 128 -10.42 10.70 -1.93
N CYS A 129 -10.97 11.01 -0.76
CA CYS A 129 -12.13 10.33 -0.19
C CYS A 129 -13.19 11.36 0.20
N SER A 130 -14.44 11.04 -0.09
CA SER A 130 -15.61 11.75 0.45
C SER A 130 -16.29 10.83 1.45
N CYS A 131 -16.83 11.38 2.54
CA CYS A 131 -17.46 10.56 3.58
C CYS A 131 -18.84 11.07 3.92
N ASN A 132 -19.70 10.12 4.27
CA ASN A 132 -21.05 10.41 4.71
C ASN A 132 -21.02 10.98 6.15
N SER A 133 -22.15 11.49 6.61
CA SER A 133 -22.34 11.92 8.01
C SER A 133 -22.09 10.82 9.05
N GLN A 134 -22.02 9.56 8.61
CA GLN A 134 -21.70 8.38 9.41
C GLN A 134 -20.19 8.17 9.66
N CYS A 135 -19.33 9.08 9.19
CA CYS A 135 -17.92 9.15 9.59
C CYS A 135 -17.82 9.71 11.03
N SER A 136 -18.43 9.00 12.00
CA SER A 136 -18.57 9.43 13.42
C SER A 136 -17.73 8.59 14.37
#